data_AF-B7RWT4-F1
#
_entry.id   AF-B7RWT4-F1
#
_cell.length_a   1.000
_cell.length_b   1.000
_cell.length_c   1.000
_cell.angle_alpha   90.00
_cell.angle_beta   90.00
_cell.angle_gamma   90.00
#
_symmetry.space_group_name_H-M   'P 1'
#
loop_
_entity.id
_entity.type
_entity.pdbx_description
1 polymer ?
#
loop_
_entity_poly.entity_id
_entity_poly.type
_entity_poly.pdbx_seq_one_letter_code
_entity_poly.pdbx_strand_id
1 'polypeptide(L)'
;MPALAPQSKLNPASPIQVSWRMSEKKTAANKAIQIERRRLLIDATMSAISEHGMSGLTLAKIAKEAGLSAGSVNFHFDSKESLLLETLNCVAKEFEHGIDLAIAQSEEDPAAKLLALMEASLDPSVTEPRKMAVWYAFSAEARSRKDYQRICGTQDQKILNLTHQFCREIIRKGEKDSQMNALAMANAVQGLVDEIWQEMLFAGDNYDRENSRYLYLSFLASVFPWCFAPPEQVGLRGTSLSTADKSLRIVVADESHIGEVAKLFDLYRQFYNEPSNLKLARRFIGNNVRQQRSTILLALDKEGGALGFAQLYPGWCSLAAAPLITLYDLYVDKEARQRGVARGLMAAAEKVAKKAKACRIDLETDTDNHQAQALYEKLGYERDTAFYKYSLALGD
;
A
#
# COMPACT_ATOMS: atom_id res chain seq x y z
N MET A 1 8.92 -8.77 -75.97
CA MET A 1 8.46 -9.70 -74.92
C MET A 1 9.69 -10.20 -74.16
N PRO A 2 9.74 -10.05 -72.82
CA PRO A 2 10.99 -10.08 -72.08
C PRO A 2 11.43 -11.50 -71.71
N ALA A 3 12.75 -11.67 -71.71
CA ALA A 3 13.48 -12.85 -71.29
C ALA A 3 13.71 -12.85 -69.76
N LEU A 4 13.59 -14.04 -69.16
CA LEU A 4 13.83 -14.32 -67.74
C LEU A 4 15.32 -14.20 -67.39
N ALA A 5 15.63 -13.38 -66.39
CA ALA A 5 16.95 -13.23 -65.75
C ALA A 5 16.98 -13.96 -64.38
N PRO A 6 18.16 -14.28 -63.82
CA PRO A 6 18.39 -15.52 -63.07
C PRO A 6 18.12 -15.44 -61.57
N GLN A 7 17.77 -16.60 -61.00
CA GLN A 7 17.63 -16.85 -59.57
C GLN A 7 18.94 -16.57 -58.82
N SER A 8 18.91 -15.61 -57.90
CA SER A 8 19.95 -15.40 -56.90
C SER A 8 19.95 -16.56 -55.90
N LYS A 9 21.05 -17.30 -55.82
CA LYS A 9 21.30 -18.28 -54.76
C LYS A 9 21.21 -17.58 -53.39
N LEU A 10 20.20 -17.91 -52.59
CA LEU A 10 20.22 -17.66 -51.15
C LEU A 10 21.42 -18.42 -50.56
N ASN A 11 22.38 -17.66 -50.04
CA ASN A 11 23.49 -18.20 -49.27
C ASN A 11 22.94 -18.77 -47.96
N PRO A 12 23.06 -20.08 -47.65
CA PRO A 12 22.68 -20.58 -46.34
C PRO A 12 23.61 -19.93 -45.31
N ALA A 13 23.05 -19.27 -44.31
CA ALA A 13 23.82 -18.63 -43.24
C ALA A 13 24.86 -19.62 -42.70
N SER A 14 26.14 -19.23 -42.75
CA SER A 14 27.26 -20.06 -42.27
C SER A 14 26.97 -20.54 -40.83
N PRO A 15 27.23 -21.83 -40.49
CA PRO A 15 27.01 -22.38 -39.16
C PRO A 15 27.65 -21.54 -38.03
N ILE A 16 28.70 -20.81 -38.35
CA ILE A 16 29.44 -19.93 -37.44
C ILE A 16 28.60 -18.68 -37.06
N GLN A 17 27.85 -18.09 -38.00
CA GLN A 17 27.02 -16.91 -37.73
C GLN A 17 25.75 -17.24 -36.93
N VAL A 18 25.19 -18.44 -37.13
CA VAL A 18 24.02 -18.95 -36.42
C VAL A 18 24.38 -19.35 -34.98
N SER A 19 25.57 -19.96 -34.79
CA SER A 19 26.16 -20.26 -33.48
C SER A 19 26.43 -18.99 -32.65
N TRP A 20 26.99 -17.95 -33.27
CA TRP A 20 27.32 -16.69 -32.58
C TRP A 20 26.06 -15.94 -32.10
N ARG A 21 25.02 -15.84 -32.94
CA ARG A 21 23.73 -15.22 -32.55
C ARG A 21 22.97 -16.01 -31.46
N MET A 22 23.11 -17.34 -31.41
CA MET A 22 22.53 -18.15 -30.34
C MET A 22 23.28 -17.99 -29.01
N SER A 23 24.61 -17.87 -29.04
CA SER A 23 25.44 -17.59 -27.87
C SER A 23 25.12 -16.23 -27.23
N GLU A 24 24.97 -15.17 -28.05
CA GLU A 24 24.59 -13.83 -27.56
C GLU A 24 23.20 -13.81 -26.95
N LYS A 25 22.20 -14.45 -27.59
CA LYS A 25 20.85 -14.57 -27.05
C LYS A 25 20.80 -15.33 -25.72
N LYS A 26 21.59 -16.40 -25.59
CA LYS A 26 21.67 -17.20 -24.35
C LYS A 26 22.37 -16.42 -23.23
N THR A 27 23.38 -15.62 -23.56
CA THR A 27 24.08 -14.74 -22.62
C THR A 27 23.18 -13.59 -22.14
N ALA A 28 22.41 -12.99 -23.05
CA ALA A 28 21.43 -11.96 -22.72
C ALA A 28 20.30 -12.50 -21.83
N ALA A 29 19.78 -13.70 -22.13
CA ALA A 29 18.76 -14.37 -21.33
C ALA A 29 19.26 -14.71 -19.91
N ASN A 30 20.48 -15.22 -19.78
CA ASN A 30 21.09 -15.48 -18.47
C ASN A 30 21.29 -14.19 -17.66
N LYS A 31 21.71 -13.10 -18.31
CA LYS A 31 21.86 -11.80 -17.67
C LYS A 31 20.51 -11.24 -17.19
N ALA A 32 19.45 -11.39 -17.98
CA ALA A 32 18.09 -10.98 -17.60
C ALA A 32 17.59 -11.76 -16.36
N ILE A 33 17.80 -13.08 -16.33
CA ILE A 33 17.46 -13.93 -15.17
C ILE A 33 18.23 -13.50 -13.92
N GLN A 34 19.51 -13.15 -14.06
CA GLN A 34 20.31 -12.67 -12.93
C GLN A 34 19.83 -11.31 -12.41
N ILE A 35 19.44 -10.39 -13.29
CA ILE A 35 18.86 -9.10 -12.90
C ILE A 35 17.53 -9.31 -12.17
N GLU A 36 16.67 -10.19 -12.68
CA GLU A 36 15.38 -10.49 -12.06
C GLU A 36 15.54 -11.09 -10.67
N ARG A 37 16.46 -12.04 -10.50
CA ARG A 37 16.76 -12.62 -9.18
C ARG A 37 17.30 -11.58 -8.19
N ARG A 38 18.14 -10.63 -8.65
CA ARG A 38 18.58 -9.51 -7.80
C ARG A 38 17.41 -8.65 -7.36
N ARG A 39 16.46 -8.35 -8.26
CA ARG A 39 15.24 -7.59 -7.94
C ARG A 39 14.37 -8.31 -6.91
N LEU A 40 14.12 -9.60 -7.10
CA LEU A 40 13.37 -10.42 -6.13
C LEU A 40 14.03 -10.40 -4.74
N LEU A 41 15.36 -10.47 -4.69
CA LEU A 41 16.09 -10.40 -3.41
C LEU A 41 16.00 -9.02 -2.75
N ILE A 42 16.02 -7.94 -3.54
CA ILE A 42 15.83 -6.57 -3.03
C ILE A 42 14.41 -6.41 -2.48
N ASP A 43 13.38 -6.82 -3.22
CA ASP A 43 11.98 -6.71 -2.79
C ASP A 43 11.71 -7.54 -1.52
N ALA A 44 12.18 -8.79 -1.49
CA ALA A 44 12.12 -9.64 -0.31
C ALA A 44 12.86 -9.04 0.89
N THR A 45 13.97 -8.32 0.64
CA THR A 45 14.70 -7.62 1.70
C THR A 45 13.89 -6.46 2.26
N MET A 46 13.20 -5.68 1.41
CA MET A 46 12.29 -4.61 1.86
C MET A 46 11.15 -5.15 2.73
N SER A 47 10.47 -6.21 2.28
CA SER A 47 9.41 -6.87 3.05
C SER A 47 9.93 -7.37 4.39
N ALA A 48 11.05 -8.08 4.39
CA ALA A 48 11.61 -8.64 5.61
C ALA A 48 12.12 -7.57 6.59
N ILE A 49 12.65 -6.43 6.12
CA ILE A 49 12.97 -5.28 6.97
C ILE A 49 11.69 -4.70 7.60
N SER A 50 10.65 -4.53 6.80
CA SER A 50 9.36 -3.98 7.25
C SER A 50 8.70 -4.84 8.32
N GLU A 51 8.73 -6.17 8.17
CA GLU A 51 8.05 -7.10 9.08
C GLU A 51 8.87 -7.49 10.31
N HIS A 52 10.19 -7.58 10.19
CA HIS A 52 11.04 -8.19 11.22
C HIS A 52 12.15 -7.27 11.74
N GLY A 53 12.33 -6.10 11.13
CA GLY A 53 13.42 -5.19 11.42
C GLY A 53 14.80 -5.73 11.04
N MET A 54 15.81 -4.86 11.13
CA MET A 54 17.16 -5.14 10.61
C MET A 54 17.91 -6.25 11.40
N SER A 55 17.70 -6.29 12.72
CA SER A 55 18.39 -7.20 13.64
C SER A 55 17.98 -8.66 13.44
N GLY A 56 16.73 -8.92 13.06
CA GLY A 56 16.17 -10.26 12.89
C GLY A 56 16.49 -10.94 11.55
N LEU A 57 17.10 -10.22 10.60
CA LEU A 57 17.32 -10.68 9.23
C LEU A 57 18.49 -11.65 9.08
N THR A 58 18.30 -12.68 8.26
CA THR A 58 19.36 -13.58 7.77
C THR A 58 19.20 -13.79 6.27
N LEU A 59 20.30 -14.10 5.57
CA LEU A 59 20.24 -14.41 4.13
C LEU A 59 19.30 -15.58 3.82
N ALA A 60 19.21 -16.56 4.73
CA ALA A 60 18.29 -17.69 4.58
C ALA A 60 16.81 -17.27 4.67
N LYS A 61 16.46 -16.34 5.56
CA LYS A 61 15.09 -15.79 5.64
C LYS A 61 14.74 -15.02 4.38
N ILE A 62 15.65 -14.16 3.90
CA ILE A 62 15.45 -13.38 2.68
C ILE A 62 15.33 -14.31 1.45
N ALA A 63 16.15 -15.36 1.37
CA ALA A 63 16.05 -16.36 0.31
C ALA A 63 14.66 -17.00 0.27
N LYS A 64 14.17 -17.43 1.44
CA LYS A 64 12.85 -18.05 1.59
C LYS A 64 11.74 -17.09 1.17
N GLU A 65 11.80 -15.84 1.60
CA GLU A 65 10.87 -14.77 1.24
C GLU A 65 10.85 -14.52 -0.28
N ALA A 66 12.02 -14.52 -0.92
CA ALA A 66 12.15 -14.37 -2.36
C ALA A 66 11.76 -15.63 -3.18
N GLY A 67 11.40 -16.74 -2.53
CA GLY A 67 11.18 -18.03 -3.20
C GLY A 67 12.45 -18.63 -3.83
N LEU A 68 13.63 -18.26 -3.34
CA LEU A 68 14.94 -18.65 -3.86
C LEU A 68 15.70 -19.56 -2.87
N SER A 69 16.66 -20.33 -3.39
CA SER A 69 17.56 -21.11 -2.53
C SER A 69 18.60 -20.21 -1.85
N ALA A 70 19.06 -20.58 -0.66
CA ALA A 70 20.14 -19.86 0.03
C ALA A 70 21.42 -19.75 -0.84
N GLY A 71 21.71 -20.79 -1.64
CA GLY A 71 22.83 -20.76 -2.59
C GLY A 71 22.66 -19.72 -3.70
N SER A 72 21.42 -19.42 -4.12
CA SER A 72 21.15 -18.35 -5.08
C SER A 72 21.46 -16.96 -4.53
N VAL A 73 21.30 -16.75 -3.22
CA VAL A 73 21.62 -15.46 -2.58
C VAL A 73 23.13 -15.24 -2.54
N ASN A 74 23.88 -16.25 -2.10
CA ASN A 74 25.35 -16.21 -2.07
C ASN A 74 25.97 -16.04 -3.47
N PHE A 75 25.26 -16.42 -4.53
CA PHE A 75 25.69 -16.18 -5.90
C PHE A 75 25.55 -14.71 -6.34
N HIS A 76 24.61 -13.97 -5.74
CA HIS A 76 24.33 -12.57 -6.10
C HIS A 76 24.90 -11.56 -5.12
N PHE A 77 25.04 -11.94 -3.85
CA PHE A 77 25.47 -11.06 -2.76
C PHE A 77 26.41 -11.80 -1.83
N ASP A 78 27.61 -11.27 -1.68
CA ASP A 78 28.68 -11.86 -0.86
C ASP A 78 28.35 -11.86 0.65
N SER A 79 27.42 -11.01 1.10
CA SER A 79 27.07 -10.89 2.50
C SER A 79 25.66 -10.32 2.70
N LYS A 80 25.12 -10.45 3.93
CA LYS A 80 23.92 -9.72 4.36
C LYS A 80 24.09 -8.22 4.14
N GLU A 81 25.26 -7.68 4.49
CA GLU A 81 25.54 -6.26 4.38
C GLU A 81 25.51 -5.75 2.94
N SER A 82 26.08 -6.50 1.98
CA SER A 82 26.05 -6.08 0.57
C SER A 82 24.64 -6.09 -0.02
N LEU A 83 23.79 -7.03 0.39
CA LEU A 83 22.38 -7.06 0.00
C LEU A 83 21.59 -5.88 0.61
N LEU A 84 21.83 -5.58 1.88
CA LEU A 84 21.22 -4.44 2.56
C LEU A 84 21.61 -3.12 1.88
N LEU A 85 22.90 -2.91 1.60
CA LEU A 85 23.38 -1.71 0.93
C LEU A 85 22.83 -1.58 -0.50
N GLU A 86 22.73 -2.68 -1.24
CA GLU A 86 22.09 -2.66 -2.56
C GLU A 86 20.60 -2.34 -2.47
N THR A 87 19.91 -2.82 -1.43
CA THR A 87 18.51 -2.48 -1.18
C THR A 87 18.36 -0.98 -0.93
N LEU A 88 19.16 -0.39 -0.03
CA LEU A 88 19.17 1.05 0.21
C LEU A 88 19.46 1.83 -1.09
N ASN A 89 20.46 1.40 -1.86
CA ASN A 89 20.84 2.04 -3.12
C ASN A 89 19.71 1.99 -4.15
N CYS A 90 18.94 0.89 -4.20
CA CYS A 90 17.76 0.78 -5.06
C CYS A 90 16.70 1.81 -4.66
N VAL A 91 16.35 1.85 -3.37
CA VAL A 91 15.34 2.79 -2.85
C VAL A 91 15.77 4.24 -3.06
N ALA A 92 17.04 4.57 -2.77
CA ALA A 92 17.59 5.91 -2.95
C ALA A 92 17.59 6.36 -4.42
N LYS A 93 17.94 5.47 -5.36
CA LYS A 93 17.94 5.79 -6.79
C LYS A 93 16.53 5.96 -7.36
N GLU A 94 15.60 5.12 -6.95
CA GLU A 94 14.19 5.27 -7.35
C GLU A 94 13.64 6.61 -6.87
N PHE A 95 13.95 6.98 -5.63
CA PHE A 95 13.57 8.26 -5.07
C PHE A 95 14.21 9.45 -5.81
N GLU A 96 15.54 9.44 -6.00
CA GLU A 96 16.25 10.47 -6.76
C GLU A 96 15.66 10.63 -8.17
N HIS A 97 15.43 9.52 -8.86
CA HIS A 97 14.88 9.54 -10.21
C HIS A 97 13.46 10.11 -10.25
N GLY A 98 12.61 9.75 -9.29
CA GLY A 98 11.25 10.28 -9.18
C GLY A 98 11.23 11.80 -8.97
N ILE A 99 12.07 12.31 -8.07
CA ILE A 99 12.22 13.75 -7.83
C ILE A 99 12.73 14.47 -9.08
N ASP A 100 13.80 13.97 -9.71
CA ASP A 100 14.39 14.60 -10.89
C ASP A 100 13.40 14.64 -12.07
N LEU A 101 12.63 13.56 -12.28
CA LEU A 101 11.58 13.51 -13.30
C LEU A 101 10.46 14.51 -13.03
N ALA A 102 9.97 14.58 -11.79
CA ALA A 102 8.88 15.47 -11.43
C ALA A 102 9.27 16.95 -11.60
N ILE A 103 10.47 17.33 -11.17
CA ILE A 103 10.99 18.68 -11.36
C ILE A 103 11.16 18.98 -12.86
N ALA A 104 11.72 18.06 -13.64
CA ALA A 104 11.93 18.26 -15.08
C ALA A 104 10.62 18.37 -15.89
N GLN A 105 9.53 17.77 -15.41
CA GLN A 105 8.21 17.81 -16.05
C GLN A 105 7.33 18.97 -15.54
N SER A 106 7.72 19.62 -14.45
CA SER A 106 6.99 20.76 -13.89
C SER A 106 7.21 22.06 -14.68
N GLU A 107 6.30 23.01 -14.50
CA GLU A 107 6.43 24.34 -15.07
C GLU A 107 7.70 25.06 -14.56
N GLU A 108 8.20 26.05 -15.32
CA GLU A 108 9.37 26.84 -14.91
C GLU A 108 9.14 27.74 -13.69
N ASP A 109 7.91 27.78 -13.17
CA ASP A 109 7.56 28.51 -11.96
C ASP A 109 8.13 27.84 -10.69
N PRO A 110 8.78 28.58 -9.79
CA PRO A 110 9.41 27.98 -8.60
C PRO A 110 8.38 27.40 -7.61
N ALA A 111 7.13 27.88 -7.58
CA ALA A 111 6.09 27.27 -6.76
C ALA A 111 5.62 25.93 -7.35
N ALA A 112 5.49 25.85 -8.68
CA ALA A 112 5.24 24.59 -9.36
C ALA A 112 6.37 23.57 -9.14
N LYS A 113 7.65 23.99 -9.21
CA LYS A 113 8.80 23.11 -8.92
C LYS A 113 8.85 22.63 -7.48
N LEU A 114 8.56 23.51 -6.51
CA LEU A 114 8.47 23.14 -5.11
C LEU A 114 7.33 22.12 -4.88
N LEU A 115 6.17 22.36 -5.48
CA LEU A 115 5.04 21.43 -5.39
C LEU A 115 5.36 20.08 -6.02
N ALA A 116 5.96 20.06 -7.21
CA ALA A 116 6.35 18.83 -7.90
C ALA A 116 7.35 18.01 -7.07
N LEU A 117 8.33 18.66 -6.44
CA LEU A 117 9.24 18.01 -5.50
C LEU A 117 8.47 17.37 -4.33
N MET A 118 7.56 18.10 -3.70
CA MET A 118 6.78 17.60 -2.57
C MET A 118 5.80 16.48 -2.97
N GLU A 119 5.15 16.57 -4.13
CA GLU A 119 4.27 15.53 -4.65
C GLU A 119 5.04 14.25 -4.96
N ALA A 120 6.19 14.38 -5.63
CA ALA A 120 7.06 13.25 -5.92
C ALA A 120 7.61 12.60 -4.64
N SER A 121 7.89 13.37 -3.59
CA SER A 121 8.27 12.82 -2.29
C SER A 121 7.23 11.92 -1.64
N LEU A 122 5.97 11.94 -2.11
CA LEU A 122 4.83 11.18 -1.57
C LEU A 122 4.23 10.21 -2.59
N ASP A 123 4.80 10.12 -3.79
CA ASP A 123 4.31 9.27 -4.86
C ASP A 123 4.48 7.78 -4.47
N PRO A 124 3.42 6.96 -4.58
CA PRO A 124 3.47 5.55 -4.19
C PRO A 124 4.53 4.71 -4.90
N SER A 125 4.99 5.14 -6.08
CA SER A 125 6.03 4.44 -6.83
C SER A 125 7.41 4.60 -6.19
N VAL A 126 7.66 5.68 -5.45
CA VAL A 126 8.95 5.97 -4.80
C VAL A 126 8.87 5.92 -3.28
N THR A 127 7.71 6.20 -2.69
CA THR A 127 7.50 6.27 -1.24
C THR A 127 6.34 5.36 -0.83
N GLU A 128 6.69 4.21 -0.25
CA GLU A 128 5.75 3.23 0.32
C GLU A 128 6.28 2.65 1.64
N PRO A 129 5.42 2.04 2.48
CA PRO A 129 5.81 1.67 3.84
C PRO A 129 7.07 0.82 3.97
N ARG A 130 7.32 -0.15 3.07
CA ARG A 130 8.52 -1.01 3.15
C ARG A 130 9.78 -0.21 2.81
N LYS A 131 9.76 0.65 1.78
CA LYS A 131 10.82 1.62 1.47
C LYS A 131 11.10 2.57 2.62
N MET A 132 10.08 3.09 3.29
CA MET A 132 10.26 3.92 4.50
C MET A 132 10.92 3.12 5.62
N ALA A 133 10.53 1.87 5.84
CA ALA A 133 11.17 1.00 6.82
C ALA A 133 12.67 0.80 6.51
N VAL A 134 13.04 0.64 5.23
CA VAL A 134 14.46 0.63 4.82
C VAL A 134 15.12 1.96 5.17
N TRP A 135 14.55 3.09 4.75
CA TRP A 135 15.13 4.41 4.99
C TRP A 135 15.43 4.66 6.47
N TYR A 136 14.43 4.44 7.33
CA TYR A 136 14.57 4.65 8.78
C TYR A 136 15.48 3.63 9.46
N ALA A 137 15.51 2.38 8.99
CA ALA A 137 16.43 1.37 9.52
C ALA A 137 17.90 1.76 9.31
N PHE A 138 18.21 2.43 8.21
CA PHE A 138 19.57 2.93 7.96
C PHE A 138 19.83 4.30 8.59
N SER A 139 18.86 5.21 8.53
CA SER A 139 19.04 6.58 9.02
C SER A 139 19.22 6.63 10.55
N ALA A 140 18.63 5.69 11.28
CA ALA A 140 18.83 5.53 12.73
C ALA A 140 20.30 5.32 13.12
N GLU A 141 21.12 4.80 12.21
CA GLU A 141 22.56 4.58 12.39
C GLU A 141 23.42 5.49 11.48
N ALA A 142 22.84 6.55 10.90
CA ALA A 142 23.48 7.39 9.88
C ALA A 142 24.81 8.02 10.34
N ARG A 143 24.98 8.30 11.64
CA ARG A 143 26.23 8.85 12.19
C ARG A 143 27.37 7.84 12.22
N SER A 144 27.06 6.55 12.44
CA SER A 144 28.07 5.48 12.51
C SER A 144 28.28 4.77 11.18
N ARG A 145 27.37 4.91 10.20
CA ARG A 145 27.44 4.25 8.89
C ARG A 145 27.90 5.19 7.78
N LYS A 146 29.19 5.11 7.43
CA LYS A 146 29.77 5.86 6.30
C LYS A 146 29.10 5.54 4.97
N ASP A 147 28.64 4.30 4.79
CA ASP A 147 27.97 3.88 3.55
C ASP A 147 26.61 4.55 3.37
N TYR A 148 25.88 4.83 4.45
CA TYR A 148 24.65 5.62 4.38
C TYR A 148 24.94 7.03 3.87
N GLN A 149 25.95 7.70 4.46
CA GLN A 149 26.35 9.05 4.02
C GLN A 149 26.80 9.07 2.55
N ARG A 150 27.43 7.99 2.08
CA ARG A 150 27.85 7.85 0.69
C ARG A 150 26.68 7.68 -0.28
N ILE A 151 25.63 6.97 0.14
CA ILE A 151 24.47 6.65 -0.71
C ILE A 151 23.44 7.78 -0.67
N CYS A 152 23.08 8.28 0.52
CA CYS A 152 21.97 9.23 0.72
C CYS A 152 22.45 10.67 0.92
N GLY A 153 23.62 10.89 1.55
CA GLY A 153 24.02 12.22 2.02
C GLY A 153 24.16 13.28 0.92
N THR A 154 24.63 12.90 -0.27
CA THR A 154 24.70 13.81 -1.43
C THR A 154 23.31 14.19 -1.95
N GLN A 155 22.36 13.26 -1.90
CA GLN A 155 21.00 13.46 -2.37
C GLN A 155 20.20 14.32 -1.39
N ASP A 156 20.30 14.04 -0.09
CA ASP A 156 19.67 14.84 0.96
C ASP A 156 20.11 16.32 0.85
N GLN A 157 21.41 16.54 0.61
CA GLN A 157 21.96 17.88 0.39
C GLN A 157 21.44 18.54 -0.90
N LYS A 158 21.30 17.77 -1.99
CA LYS A 158 20.73 18.25 -3.26
C LYS A 158 19.27 18.70 -3.07
N ILE A 159 18.45 17.89 -2.41
CA ILE A 159 17.03 18.18 -2.14
C ILE A 159 16.87 19.42 -1.26
N LEU A 160 17.66 19.54 -0.19
CA LEU A 160 17.64 20.74 0.65
C LEU A 160 18.04 21.99 -0.15
N ASN A 161 19.08 21.91 -0.98
CA ASN A 161 19.53 23.03 -1.80
C ASN A 161 18.48 23.47 -2.82
N LEU A 162 17.81 22.52 -3.50
CA LEU A 162 16.72 22.79 -4.43
C LEU A 162 15.52 23.42 -3.72
N THR A 163 15.10 22.83 -2.59
CA THR A 163 14.00 23.36 -1.77
C THR A 163 14.29 24.80 -1.31
N HIS A 164 15.52 25.05 -0.85
CA HIS A 164 15.99 26.39 -0.47
C HIS A 164 15.99 27.37 -1.64
N GLN A 165 16.46 26.93 -2.81
CA GLN A 165 16.43 27.74 -4.02
C GLN A 165 14.99 28.13 -4.39
N PHE A 166 14.06 27.17 -4.46
CA PHE A 166 12.66 27.43 -4.82
C PHE A 166 11.98 28.33 -3.79
N CYS A 167 12.18 28.08 -2.48
CA CYS A 167 11.65 28.96 -1.43
C CYS A 167 12.16 30.39 -1.57
N ARG A 168 13.45 30.58 -1.87
CA ARG A 168 14.05 31.91 -2.09
C ARG A 168 13.42 32.62 -3.29
N GLU A 169 13.21 31.91 -4.39
CA GLU A 169 12.60 32.47 -5.60
C GLU A 169 11.11 32.82 -5.38
N ILE A 170 10.36 31.98 -4.66
CA ILE A 170 8.96 32.26 -4.26
C ILE A 170 8.85 33.49 -3.36
N ILE A 171 9.75 33.61 -2.36
CA ILE A 171 9.79 34.75 -1.43
C ILE A 171 10.10 36.04 -2.19
N ARG A 172 11.08 36.01 -3.10
CA ARG A 172 11.44 37.15 -3.93
C ARG A 172 10.30 37.58 -4.85
N LYS A 173 9.59 36.61 -5.45
CA LYS A 173 8.41 36.87 -6.29
C LYS A 173 7.27 37.55 -5.51
N GLY A 174 7.14 37.26 -4.22
CA GLY A 174 6.18 37.90 -3.32
C GLY A 174 6.69 39.17 -2.61
N GLU A 175 7.92 39.61 -2.90
CA GLU A 175 8.59 40.74 -2.24
C GLU A 175 8.66 40.60 -0.71
N LYS A 176 8.92 39.38 -0.21
CA LYS A 176 8.92 39.04 1.23
C LYS A 176 10.31 38.83 1.84
N ASP A 177 11.39 39.18 1.14
CA ASP A 177 12.78 38.95 1.60
C ASP A 177 13.09 39.54 3.00
N SER A 178 12.41 40.63 3.39
CA SER A 178 12.57 41.26 4.71
C SER A 178 11.78 40.61 5.83
N GLN A 179 10.82 39.74 5.50
CA GLN A 179 9.86 39.14 6.43
C GLN A 179 10.04 37.63 6.59
N MET A 180 10.70 36.97 5.62
CA MET A 180 10.81 35.53 5.56
C MET A 180 12.24 35.07 5.28
N ASN A 181 12.66 34.01 5.98
CA ASN A 181 13.94 33.38 5.75
C ASN A 181 13.76 32.13 4.87
N ALA A 182 14.36 32.13 3.68
CA ALA A 182 14.23 31.04 2.71
C ALA A 182 14.73 29.69 3.25
N LEU A 183 15.83 29.69 4.02
CA LEU A 183 16.37 28.47 4.62
C LEU A 183 15.43 27.93 5.71
N ALA A 184 14.83 28.81 6.52
CA ALA A 184 13.84 28.41 7.50
C ALA A 184 12.60 27.78 6.82
N MET A 185 12.13 28.36 5.71
CA MET A 185 11.03 27.78 4.93
C MET A 185 11.40 26.43 4.32
N ALA A 186 12.62 26.30 3.79
CA ALA A 186 13.08 25.02 3.25
C ALA A 186 13.16 23.93 4.33
N ASN A 187 13.66 24.25 5.52
CA ASN A 187 13.68 23.30 6.63
C ASN A 187 12.25 22.97 7.12
N ALA A 188 11.33 23.93 7.12
CA ALA A 188 9.94 23.67 7.48
C ALA A 188 9.24 22.73 6.47
N VAL A 189 9.50 22.92 5.16
CA VAL A 189 9.01 22.02 4.11
C VAL A 189 9.59 20.61 4.28
N GLN A 190 10.91 20.49 4.47
CA GLN A 190 11.55 19.20 4.66
C GLN A 190 11.05 18.50 5.94
N GLY A 191 10.91 19.23 7.05
CA GLY A 191 10.37 18.69 8.28
C GLY A 191 8.93 18.20 8.15
N LEU A 192 8.12 18.83 7.30
CA LEU A 192 6.77 18.35 7.00
C LEU A 192 6.79 17.06 6.16
N VAL A 193 7.69 16.95 5.19
CA VAL A 193 7.88 15.71 4.42
C VAL A 193 8.36 14.58 5.34
N ASP A 194 9.33 14.85 6.23
CA ASP A 194 9.82 13.90 7.21
C ASP A 194 8.70 13.41 8.15
N GLU A 195 7.84 14.31 8.63
CA GLU A 195 6.69 13.94 9.46
C GLU A 195 5.72 13.03 8.69
N ILE A 196 5.43 13.34 7.43
CA ILE A 196 4.55 12.52 6.59
C ILE A 196 5.18 11.13 6.33
N TRP A 197 6.49 11.04 6.15
CA TRP A 197 7.19 9.76 6.00
C TRP A 197 7.16 8.92 7.28
N GLN A 198 7.29 9.54 8.45
CA GLN A 198 7.10 8.86 9.74
C GLN A 198 5.67 8.36 9.89
N GLU A 199 4.67 9.20 9.55
CA GLU A 199 3.26 8.79 9.55
C GLU A 199 3.04 7.61 8.61
N MET A 200 3.60 7.63 7.40
CA MET A 200 3.52 6.51 6.45
C MET A 200 4.13 5.22 7.01
N LEU A 201 5.28 5.31 7.68
CA LEU A 201 5.91 4.17 8.34
C LEU A 201 5.03 3.60 9.46
N PHE A 202 4.46 4.46 10.31
CA PHE A 202 3.69 4.03 11.48
C PHE A 202 2.27 3.57 11.13
N ALA A 203 1.61 4.24 10.19
CA ALA A 203 0.26 3.92 9.75
C ALA A 203 0.23 2.70 8.81
N GLY A 204 1.34 2.43 8.10
CA GLY A 204 1.44 1.33 7.14
C GLY A 204 0.32 1.41 6.09
N ASP A 205 -0.46 0.34 5.96
CA ASP A 205 -1.59 0.27 5.02
C ASP A 205 -2.72 1.29 5.31
N ASN A 206 -2.75 1.87 6.50
CA ASN A 206 -3.76 2.86 6.90
C ASN A 206 -3.32 4.30 6.65
N TYR A 207 -2.15 4.52 6.03
CA TYR A 207 -1.69 5.85 5.65
C TYR A 207 -2.67 6.54 4.69
N ASP A 208 -3.09 7.76 5.05
CA ASP A 208 -4.00 8.59 4.25
C ASP A 208 -3.22 9.63 3.45
N ARG A 209 -2.84 9.26 2.22
CA ARG A 209 -2.08 10.12 1.32
C ARG A 209 -2.82 11.42 0.97
N GLU A 210 -4.15 11.38 0.83
CA GLU A 210 -4.93 12.56 0.47
C GLU A 210 -4.95 13.57 1.63
N ASN A 211 -5.04 13.08 2.86
CA ASN A 211 -4.88 13.92 4.05
C ASN A 211 -3.48 14.54 4.11
N SER A 212 -2.41 13.76 3.94
CA SER A 212 -1.05 14.30 3.93
C SER A 212 -0.85 15.32 2.80
N ARG A 213 -1.46 15.07 1.63
CA ARG A 213 -1.50 16.00 0.50
C ARG A 213 -2.17 17.32 0.85
N TYR A 214 -3.34 17.25 1.46
CA TYR A 214 -4.02 18.45 1.94
C TYR A 214 -3.22 19.20 2.99
N LEU A 215 -2.57 18.50 3.94
CA LEU A 215 -1.82 19.13 5.03
C LEU A 215 -0.68 19.99 4.49
N TYR A 216 0.12 19.46 3.56
CA TYR A 216 1.21 20.26 3.00
C TYR A 216 0.73 21.34 2.03
N LEU A 217 -0.33 21.09 1.25
CA LEU A 217 -0.93 22.15 0.41
C LEU A 217 -1.50 23.29 1.27
N SER A 218 -2.14 22.97 2.40
CA SER A 218 -2.63 23.95 3.37
C SER A 218 -1.49 24.72 4.01
N PHE A 219 -0.38 24.04 4.35
CA PHE A 219 0.83 24.68 4.85
C PHE A 219 1.40 25.66 3.80
N LEU A 220 1.60 25.22 2.56
CA LEU A 220 2.11 26.06 1.47
C LEU A 220 1.20 27.26 1.21
N ALA A 221 -0.12 27.08 1.16
CA ALA A 221 -1.09 28.17 1.04
C ALA A 221 -1.05 29.15 2.22
N SER A 222 -0.70 28.67 3.42
CA SER A 222 -0.59 29.51 4.61
C SER A 222 0.68 30.37 4.60
N VAL A 223 1.82 29.81 4.16
CA VAL A 223 3.11 30.52 4.17
C VAL A 223 3.40 31.27 2.88
N PHE A 224 2.83 30.83 1.75
CA PHE A 224 3.00 31.41 0.42
C PHE A 224 1.65 31.66 -0.29
N PRO A 225 0.71 32.42 0.30
CA PRO A 225 -0.63 32.63 -0.26
C PRO A 225 -0.66 33.34 -1.63
N TRP A 226 0.44 33.96 -2.05
CA TRP A 226 0.56 34.59 -3.39
C TRP A 226 0.93 33.60 -4.50
N CYS A 227 1.35 32.38 -4.14
CA CYS A 227 1.69 31.33 -5.10
C CYS A 227 0.77 30.11 -5.00
N PHE A 228 0.17 29.86 -3.82
CA PHE A 228 -0.65 28.68 -3.57
C PHE A 228 -2.04 29.08 -3.10
N ALA A 229 -3.05 28.53 -3.77
CA ALA A 229 -4.41 28.60 -3.29
C ALA A 229 -4.64 27.58 -2.17
N PRO A 230 -5.46 27.88 -1.16
CA PRO A 230 -5.92 26.87 -0.22
C PRO A 230 -6.55 25.70 -1.00
N PRO A 231 -6.17 24.44 -0.70
CA PRO A 231 -6.84 23.31 -1.33
C PRO A 231 -8.33 23.36 -1.01
N GLU A 232 -9.18 22.98 -1.97
CA GLU A 232 -10.60 22.78 -1.68
C GLU A 232 -10.73 21.83 -0.48
N GLN A 233 -11.67 22.12 0.43
CA GLN A 233 -11.96 21.24 1.55
C GLN A 233 -12.49 19.91 1.01
N VAL A 234 -11.59 18.96 0.74
CA VAL A 234 -11.93 17.57 0.51
C VAL A 234 -12.31 16.98 1.88
N GLY A 235 -13.47 17.33 2.42
CA GLY A 235 -14.04 16.71 3.62
C GLY A 235 -13.10 16.55 4.83
N LEU A 236 -12.15 17.46 5.02
CA LEU A 236 -11.11 17.30 6.05
C LEU A 236 -11.55 17.88 7.39
N ARG A 237 -11.73 16.93 8.32
CA ARG A 237 -11.95 17.13 9.74
C ARG A 237 -10.84 18.01 10.31
N GLY A 238 -11.28 19.06 11.00
CA GLY A 238 -10.42 20.03 11.67
C GLY A 238 -9.36 19.39 12.57
N THR A 239 -8.22 20.07 12.57
CA THR A 239 -6.98 19.84 13.30
C THR A 239 -7.18 19.73 14.82
N SER A 240 -6.66 18.66 15.42
CA SER A 240 -6.10 18.69 16.78
C SER A 240 -5.04 17.61 16.93
N LEU A 241 -3.88 18.05 17.41
CA LEU A 241 -2.69 17.25 17.71
C LEU A 241 -2.96 16.14 18.74
N SER A 242 -2.28 15.00 18.53
CA SER A 242 -2.03 13.92 19.49
C SER A 242 -3.21 13.03 19.89
N THR A 243 -3.34 11.89 19.18
CA THR A 243 -3.28 10.50 19.70
C THR A 243 -3.94 9.57 18.69
N ALA A 244 -3.37 8.38 18.50
CA ALA A 244 -3.83 7.35 17.57
C ALA A 244 -5.37 7.21 17.46
N ASP A 245 -5.87 7.38 16.23
CA ASP A 245 -7.11 6.91 15.58
C ASP A 245 -8.42 6.86 16.39
N LYS A 246 -9.49 7.39 15.77
CA LYS A 246 -10.85 6.79 15.74
C LYS A 246 -11.80 7.68 14.95
N SER A 247 -11.72 7.63 13.62
CA SER A 247 -12.86 8.02 12.78
C SER A 247 -13.88 6.89 12.64
N LEU A 248 -13.43 5.66 12.87
CA LEU A 248 -14.14 4.41 12.68
C LEU A 248 -14.03 3.56 13.95
N ARG A 249 -15.16 3.26 14.58
CA ARG A 249 -15.20 2.38 15.76
C ARG A 249 -15.84 1.06 15.35
N ILE A 250 -15.08 -0.03 15.40
CA ILE A 250 -15.63 -1.38 15.23
C ILE A 250 -16.01 -1.93 16.60
N VAL A 251 -17.27 -2.32 16.75
CA VAL A 251 -17.80 -2.95 17.96
C VAL A 251 -18.38 -4.32 17.63
N VAL A 252 -18.43 -5.22 18.61
CA VAL A 252 -19.27 -6.42 18.52
C VAL A 252 -20.69 -5.99 18.84
N ALA A 253 -21.63 -6.25 17.93
CA ALA A 253 -23.02 -5.86 18.09
C ALA A 253 -23.69 -6.66 19.22
N ASP A 254 -24.33 -5.92 20.13
CA ASP A 254 -25.22 -6.44 21.18
C ASP A 254 -26.70 -6.10 20.87
N GLU A 255 -27.60 -6.35 21.83
CA GLU A 255 -29.03 -6.08 21.63
C GLU A 255 -29.36 -4.61 21.31
N SER A 256 -28.58 -3.65 21.80
CA SER A 256 -28.79 -2.23 21.51
C SER A 256 -28.52 -1.89 20.05
N HIS A 257 -27.72 -2.70 19.36
CA HIS A 257 -27.29 -2.47 17.99
C HIS A 257 -28.21 -3.14 16.94
N ILE A 258 -29.16 -3.99 17.35
CA ILE A 258 -30.02 -4.75 16.43
C ILE A 258 -30.72 -3.84 15.41
N GLY A 259 -31.17 -2.66 15.83
CA GLY A 259 -31.85 -1.71 14.96
C GLY A 259 -30.99 -1.24 13.80
N GLU A 260 -29.75 -0.86 14.09
CA GLU A 260 -28.82 -0.32 13.09
C GLU A 260 -28.25 -1.40 12.17
N VAL A 261 -27.86 -2.55 12.74
CA VAL A 261 -27.41 -3.70 11.96
C VAL A 261 -28.54 -4.19 11.03
N ALA A 262 -29.79 -4.21 11.48
CA ALA A 262 -30.90 -4.63 10.64
C ALA A 262 -31.14 -3.72 9.42
N LYS A 263 -30.90 -2.41 9.55
CA LYS A 263 -30.97 -1.49 8.39
C LYS A 263 -29.89 -1.83 7.36
N LEU A 264 -28.64 -1.99 7.82
CA LEU A 264 -27.53 -2.37 6.95
C LEU A 264 -27.72 -3.76 6.32
N PHE A 265 -28.24 -4.72 7.09
CA PHE A 265 -28.55 -6.07 6.59
C PHE A 265 -29.67 -6.04 5.53
N ASP A 266 -30.67 -5.18 5.69
CA ASP A 266 -31.70 -5.01 4.67
C ASP A 266 -31.13 -4.38 3.38
N LEU A 267 -30.23 -3.41 3.49
CA LEU A 267 -29.51 -2.82 2.34
C LEU A 267 -28.58 -3.84 1.66
N TYR A 268 -27.95 -4.72 2.43
CA TYR A 268 -27.18 -5.86 1.92
C TYR A 268 -28.05 -6.82 1.12
N ARG A 269 -29.23 -7.19 1.63
CA ARG A 269 -30.19 -8.03 0.89
C ARG A 269 -30.60 -7.37 -0.43
N GLN A 270 -30.94 -6.09 -0.40
CA GLN A 270 -31.29 -5.32 -1.60
C GLN A 270 -30.15 -5.26 -2.62
N PHE A 271 -28.89 -5.24 -2.17
CA PHE A 271 -27.72 -5.33 -3.07
C PHE A 271 -27.70 -6.64 -3.87
N TYR A 272 -28.23 -7.73 -3.30
CA TYR A 272 -28.44 -9.02 -3.98
C TYR A 272 -29.85 -9.17 -4.58
N ASN A 273 -30.52 -8.07 -4.90
CA ASN A 273 -31.83 -8.03 -5.58
C ASN A 273 -33.03 -8.58 -4.78
N GLU A 274 -32.89 -8.71 -3.46
CA GLU A 274 -34.02 -9.05 -2.59
C GLU A 274 -34.89 -7.82 -2.27
N PRO A 275 -36.21 -7.98 -2.08
CA PRO A 275 -37.06 -6.88 -1.65
C PRO A 275 -36.74 -6.44 -0.21
N SER A 276 -36.80 -5.12 0.02
CA SER A 276 -36.68 -4.53 1.36
C SER A 276 -37.70 -5.14 2.31
N ASN A 277 -37.23 -5.65 3.44
CA ASN A 277 -38.04 -6.21 4.49
C ASN A 277 -37.35 -6.02 5.85
N LEU A 278 -37.42 -4.79 6.37
CA LEU A 278 -36.78 -4.44 7.63
C LEU A 278 -37.30 -5.26 8.83
N LYS A 279 -38.55 -5.74 8.79
CA LYS A 279 -39.12 -6.61 9.84
C LYS A 279 -38.42 -7.98 9.85
N LEU A 280 -38.20 -8.55 8.67
CA LEU A 280 -37.44 -9.79 8.50
C LEU A 280 -35.99 -9.59 8.94
N ALA A 281 -35.34 -8.49 8.52
CA ALA A 281 -33.97 -8.16 8.89
C ALA A 281 -33.80 -8.05 10.42
N ARG A 282 -34.67 -7.28 11.10
CA ARG A 282 -34.66 -7.15 12.56
C ARG A 282 -34.85 -8.49 13.27
N ARG A 283 -35.75 -9.34 12.77
CA ARG A 283 -35.98 -10.67 13.32
C ARG A 283 -34.74 -11.57 13.15
N PHE A 284 -34.14 -11.57 11.96
CA PHE A 284 -32.96 -12.40 11.65
C PHE A 284 -31.76 -11.99 12.50
N ILE A 285 -31.39 -10.71 12.46
CA ILE A 285 -30.28 -10.17 13.26
C ILE A 285 -30.53 -10.35 14.75
N GLY A 286 -31.74 -10.05 15.23
CA GLY A 286 -32.10 -10.22 16.63
C GLY A 286 -31.98 -11.67 17.11
N ASN A 287 -32.39 -12.64 16.29
CA ASN A 287 -32.22 -14.07 16.60
C ASN A 287 -30.74 -14.45 16.67
N ASN A 288 -29.92 -13.97 15.73
CA ASN A 288 -28.50 -14.28 15.70
C ASN A 288 -27.74 -13.71 16.89
N VAL A 289 -28.04 -12.47 17.30
CA VAL A 289 -27.44 -11.83 18.48
C VAL A 289 -27.87 -12.55 19.76
N ARG A 290 -29.18 -12.72 19.98
CA ARG A 290 -29.71 -13.28 21.25
C ARG A 290 -29.34 -14.74 21.46
N GLN A 291 -29.31 -15.53 20.37
CA GLN A 291 -28.95 -16.95 20.45
C GLN A 291 -27.45 -17.19 20.22
N GLN A 292 -26.66 -16.12 20.07
CA GLN A 292 -25.22 -16.18 19.83
C GLN A 292 -24.83 -17.10 18.66
N ARG A 293 -25.65 -17.14 17.61
CA ARG A 293 -25.40 -17.98 16.41
C ARG A 293 -24.24 -17.46 15.57
N SER A 294 -24.01 -16.15 15.62
CA SER A 294 -22.94 -15.47 14.88
C SER A 294 -22.39 -14.29 15.69
N THR A 295 -21.13 -13.96 15.49
CA THR A 295 -20.56 -12.69 15.94
C THR A 295 -20.77 -11.65 14.84
N ILE A 296 -21.52 -10.59 15.14
CA ILE A 296 -21.70 -9.47 14.21
C ILE A 296 -20.80 -8.32 14.63
N LEU A 297 -19.94 -7.89 13.72
CA LEU A 297 -19.10 -6.71 13.87
C LEU A 297 -19.80 -5.54 13.19
N LEU A 298 -19.94 -4.43 13.91
CA LEU A 298 -20.56 -3.21 13.43
C LEU A 298 -19.53 -2.09 13.37
N ALA A 299 -19.41 -1.48 12.21
CA ALA A 299 -18.64 -0.27 11.99
C ALA A 299 -19.50 0.97 12.28
N LEU A 300 -19.03 1.82 13.17
CA LEU A 300 -19.67 3.07 13.56
C LEU A 300 -18.77 4.27 13.23
N ASP A 301 -19.37 5.39 12.85
CA ASP A 301 -18.68 6.68 12.83
C ASP A 301 -18.54 7.28 14.25
N LYS A 302 -18.03 8.51 14.32
CA LYS A 302 -17.83 9.26 15.58
C LYS A 302 -19.14 9.64 16.28
N GLU A 303 -20.23 9.77 15.53
CA GLU A 303 -21.56 10.16 16.03
C GLU A 303 -22.42 8.92 16.38
N GLY A 304 -21.90 7.72 16.11
CA GLY A 304 -22.62 6.46 16.32
C GLY A 304 -23.45 6.02 15.12
N GLY A 305 -23.31 6.69 13.97
CA GLY A 305 -23.91 6.28 12.70
C GLY A 305 -23.32 4.98 12.19
N ALA A 306 -24.16 4.05 11.75
CA ALA A 306 -23.76 2.74 11.30
C ALA A 306 -23.29 2.77 9.84
N LEU A 307 -22.03 2.38 9.62
CA LEU A 307 -21.34 2.49 8.33
C LEU A 307 -21.26 1.17 7.57
N GLY A 308 -21.32 0.04 8.26
CA GLY A 308 -21.17 -1.28 7.68
C GLY A 308 -21.14 -2.37 8.74
N PHE A 309 -21.28 -3.62 8.32
CA PHE A 309 -21.20 -4.77 9.22
C PHE A 309 -20.49 -5.95 8.58
N ALA A 310 -19.97 -6.83 9.42
CA ALA A 310 -19.48 -8.15 9.04
C ALA A 310 -20.10 -9.19 9.96
N GLN A 311 -20.56 -10.32 9.40
CA GLN A 311 -21.20 -11.39 10.16
C GLN A 311 -20.39 -12.67 10.07
N LEU A 312 -19.98 -13.17 11.24
CA LEU A 312 -19.05 -14.28 11.41
C LEU A 312 -19.76 -15.46 12.06
N TYR A 313 -19.75 -16.63 11.41
CA TYR A 313 -20.27 -17.87 11.98
C TYR A 313 -19.14 -18.76 12.47
N PRO A 314 -19.20 -19.26 13.72
CA PRO A 314 -18.26 -20.25 14.20
C PRO A 314 -18.55 -21.61 13.58
N GLY A 315 -17.48 -22.33 13.24
CA GLY A 315 -17.53 -23.69 12.73
C GLY A 315 -16.32 -24.50 13.20
N TRP A 316 -16.19 -25.70 12.66
CA TRP A 316 -15.08 -26.61 12.95
C TRP A 316 -14.53 -27.20 11.67
N CYS A 317 -13.22 -27.10 11.49
CA CYS A 317 -12.52 -27.79 10.42
C CYS A 317 -12.17 -29.20 10.91
N SER A 318 -12.82 -30.22 10.33
CA SER A 318 -12.57 -31.62 10.68
C SER A 318 -11.15 -32.08 10.33
N LEU A 319 -10.57 -31.57 9.23
CA LEU A 319 -9.21 -31.92 8.82
C LEU A 319 -8.15 -31.36 9.76
N ALA A 320 -8.35 -30.15 10.28
CA ALA A 320 -7.45 -29.52 11.24
C ALA A 320 -7.79 -29.86 12.71
N ALA A 321 -8.91 -30.53 12.95
CA ALA A 321 -9.49 -30.75 14.28
C ALA A 321 -9.53 -29.48 15.14
N ALA A 322 -9.83 -28.33 14.52
CA ALA A 322 -9.72 -27.01 15.12
C ALA A 322 -10.91 -26.11 14.74
N PRO A 323 -11.19 -25.05 15.53
CA PRO A 323 -12.22 -24.07 15.18
C PRO A 323 -11.95 -23.41 13.83
N LEU A 324 -13.02 -23.02 13.15
CA LEU A 324 -13.04 -22.28 11.90
C LEU A 324 -13.98 -21.08 12.09
N ILE A 325 -13.70 -19.97 11.41
CA ILE A 325 -14.69 -18.88 11.26
C ILE A 325 -15.09 -18.77 9.80
N THR A 326 -16.37 -18.68 9.52
CA THR A 326 -16.87 -18.29 8.19
C THR A 326 -17.32 -16.85 8.24
N LEU A 327 -16.69 -15.97 7.44
CA LEU A 327 -17.22 -14.64 7.16
C LEU A 327 -18.31 -14.79 6.10
N TYR A 328 -19.55 -14.67 6.54
CA TYR A 328 -20.72 -14.96 5.70
C TYR A 328 -21.22 -13.70 5.00
N ASP A 329 -21.39 -12.61 5.75
CA ASP A 329 -21.86 -11.35 5.19
C ASP A 329 -20.83 -10.25 5.48
N LEU A 330 -20.49 -9.46 4.46
CA LEU A 330 -19.73 -8.22 4.59
C LEU A 330 -20.43 -7.14 3.77
N TYR A 331 -20.82 -6.05 4.42
CA TYR A 331 -21.46 -4.94 3.74
C TYR A 331 -21.00 -3.60 4.29
N VAL A 332 -20.80 -2.65 3.39
CA VAL A 332 -20.54 -1.25 3.71
C VAL A 332 -21.58 -0.42 2.99
N ASP A 333 -22.22 0.47 3.74
CA ASP A 333 -23.18 1.44 3.22
C ASP A 333 -22.56 2.21 2.06
N LYS A 334 -23.34 2.48 1.00
CA LYS A 334 -22.84 3.12 -0.22
C LYS A 334 -22.16 4.46 0.09
N GLU A 335 -22.68 5.24 1.03
CA GLU A 335 -22.14 6.54 1.43
C GLU A 335 -20.86 6.42 2.27
N ALA A 336 -20.58 5.22 2.80
CA ALA A 336 -19.42 4.91 3.63
C ALA A 336 -18.31 4.14 2.88
N ARG A 337 -18.48 3.86 1.58
CA ARG A 337 -17.50 3.12 0.76
C ARG A 337 -16.21 3.92 0.56
N GLN A 338 -15.12 3.21 0.24
CA GLN A 338 -13.77 3.76 0.03
C GLN A 338 -13.13 4.47 1.25
N ARG A 339 -13.79 4.45 2.41
CA ARG A 339 -13.29 5.04 3.68
C ARG A 339 -12.62 4.03 4.61
N GLY A 340 -12.11 2.92 4.06
CA GLY A 340 -11.46 1.86 4.85
C GLY A 340 -12.38 1.02 5.76
N VAL A 341 -13.69 1.23 5.74
CA VAL A 341 -14.67 0.53 6.61
C VAL A 341 -14.58 -0.99 6.49
N ALA A 342 -14.58 -1.50 5.25
CA ALA A 342 -14.47 -2.93 4.99
C ALA A 342 -13.15 -3.51 5.54
N ARG A 343 -12.02 -2.81 5.34
CA ARG A 343 -10.72 -3.21 5.89
C ARG A 343 -10.76 -3.28 7.42
N GLY A 344 -11.35 -2.28 8.08
CA GLY A 344 -11.51 -2.25 9.53
C GLY A 344 -12.34 -3.43 10.05
N LEU A 345 -13.45 -3.76 9.37
CA LEU A 345 -14.28 -4.92 9.68
C LEU A 345 -13.51 -6.24 9.52
N MET A 346 -12.73 -6.38 8.45
CA MET A 346 -11.90 -7.58 8.20
C MET A 346 -10.81 -7.75 9.26
N ALA A 347 -10.11 -6.68 9.63
CA ALA A 347 -9.10 -6.71 10.68
C ALA A 347 -9.72 -7.08 12.05
N ALA A 348 -10.95 -6.61 12.32
CA ALA A 348 -11.68 -7.02 13.52
C ALA A 348 -12.12 -8.49 13.45
N ALA A 349 -12.52 -8.99 12.28
CA ALA A 349 -12.85 -10.40 12.08
C ALA A 349 -11.63 -11.30 12.34
N GLU A 350 -10.45 -10.91 11.87
CA GLU A 350 -9.20 -11.60 12.16
C GLU A 350 -8.91 -11.67 13.68
N LYS A 351 -9.13 -10.57 14.40
CA LYS A 351 -9.00 -10.56 15.88
C LYS A 351 -9.98 -11.51 16.55
N VAL A 352 -11.23 -11.58 16.06
CA VAL A 352 -12.24 -12.54 16.56
C VAL A 352 -11.77 -13.98 16.30
N ALA A 353 -11.31 -14.29 15.09
CA ALA A 353 -10.82 -15.62 14.72
C ALA A 353 -9.61 -16.05 15.55
N LYS A 354 -8.61 -15.16 15.71
CA LYS A 354 -7.44 -15.41 16.55
C LYS A 354 -7.83 -15.65 18.01
N LYS A 355 -8.74 -14.86 18.56
CA LYS A 355 -9.26 -15.05 19.93
C LYS A 355 -9.98 -16.39 20.09
N ALA A 356 -10.72 -16.83 19.07
CA ALA A 356 -11.37 -18.13 19.03
C ALA A 356 -10.40 -19.30 18.76
N LYS A 357 -9.10 -19.03 18.55
CA LYS A 357 -8.08 -20.00 18.12
C LYS A 357 -8.50 -20.74 16.84
N ALA A 358 -9.20 -20.04 15.95
CA ALA A 358 -9.58 -20.60 14.66
C ALA A 358 -8.35 -20.80 13.77
N CYS A 359 -8.32 -21.91 13.03
CA CYS A 359 -7.22 -22.22 12.14
C CYS A 359 -7.23 -21.39 10.84
N ARG A 360 -8.39 -20.88 10.42
CA ARG A 360 -8.54 -19.98 9.27
C ARG A 360 -9.88 -19.23 9.29
N ILE A 361 -10.04 -18.29 8.36
CA ILE A 361 -11.32 -17.64 8.03
C ILE A 361 -11.68 -18.00 6.60
N ASP A 362 -12.86 -18.58 6.39
CA ASP A 362 -13.40 -18.89 5.06
C ASP A 362 -14.44 -17.85 4.65
N LEU A 363 -14.48 -17.50 3.37
CA LEU A 363 -15.48 -16.60 2.78
C LEU A 363 -15.76 -17.00 1.34
N GLU A 364 -16.90 -16.56 0.83
CA GLU A 364 -17.28 -16.73 -0.57
C GLU A 364 -17.76 -15.38 -1.11
N THR A 365 -17.54 -15.15 -2.41
CA THR A 365 -17.99 -13.94 -3.09
C THR A 365 -18.35 -14.27 -4.53
N ASP A 366 -19.27 -13.51 -5.12
CA ASP A 366 -19.60 -13.65 -6.53
C ASP A 366 -18.38 -13.39 -7.43
N THR A 367 -18.34 -14.09 -8.56
CA THR A 367 -17.27 -14.01 -9.56
C THR A 367 -17.10 -12.61 -10.12
N ASP A 368 -18.17 -11.82 -10.12
CA ASP A 368 -18.21 -10.49 -10.71
C ASP A 368 -17.98 -9.39 -9.65
N ASN A 369 -17.84 -9.76 -8.38
CA ASN A 369 -17.55 -8.83 -7.29
C ASN A 369 -16.03 -8.57 -7.18
N HIS A 370 -15.47 -8.01 -8.24
CA HIS A 370 -14.03 -7.74 -8.36
C HIS A 370 -13.49 -6.81 -7.25
N GLN A 371 -14.32 -5.90 -6.73
CA GLN A 371 -13.94 -5.01 -5.63
C GLN A 371 -13.72 -5.79 -4.33
N ALA A 372 -14.60 -6.74 -4.00
CA ALA A 372 -14.43 -7.58 -2.83
C ALA A 372 -13.25 -8.54 -3.00
N GLN A 373 -13.09 -9.16 -4.18
CA GLN A 373 -11.95 -10.03 -4.49
C GLN A 373 -10.62 -9.30 -4.29
N ALA A 374 -10.46 -8.09 -4.85
CA ALA A 374 -9.26 -7.29 -4.69
C ALA A 374 -8.99 -6.91 -3.21
N LEU A 375 -10.04 -6.66 -2.42
CA LEU A 375 -9.90 -6.42 -0.99
C LEU A 375 -9.37 -7.66 -0.27
N TYR A 376 -9.95 -8.83 -0.53
CA TYR A 376 -9.57 -10.07 0.13
C TYR A 376 -8.13 -10.48 -0.22
N GLU A 377 -7.77 -10.44 -1.50
CA GLU A 377 -6.41 -10.74 -1.97
C GLU A 377 -5.37 -9.79 -1.35
N LYS A 378 -5.70 -8.49 -1.28
CA LYS A 378 -4.84 -7.49 -0.61
C LYS A 378 -4.66 -7.76 0.89
N LEU A 379 -5.64 -8.40 1.52
CA LEU A 379 -5.60 -8.80 2.93
C LEU A 379 -4.98 -10.18 3.16
N GLY A 380 -4.41 -10.81 2.12
CA GLY A 380 -3.74 -12.11 2.21
C GLY A 380 -4.69 -13.31 2.17
N TYR A 381 -5.96 -13.12 1.80
CA TYR A 381 -6.86 -14.24 1.51
C TYR A 381 -6.48 -14.83 0.15
N GLU A 382 -6.29 -16.15 0.10
CA GLU A 382 -5.96 -16.86 -1.11
C GLU A 382 -7.24 -17.42 -1.76
N ARG A 383 -7.37 -17.22 -3.08
CA ARG A 383 -8.49 -17.79 -3.84
C ARG A 383 -8.30 -19.30 -3.99
N ASP A 384 -9.26 -20.07 -3.49
CA ASP A 384 -9.30 -21.50 -3.70
C ASP A 384 -9.62 -21.85 -5.16
N THR A 385 -8.84 -22.76 -5.75
CA THR A 385 -9.02 -23.26 -7.12
C THR A 385 -9.17 -24.79 -7.17
N ALA A 386 -9.11 -25.45 -6.01
CA ALA A 386 -9.11 -26.90 -5.90
C ALA A 386 -10.49 -27.49 -5.60
N PHE A 387 -11.44 -26.69 -5.12
CA PHE A 387 -12.75 -27.15 -4.70
C PHE A 387 -13.89 -26.49 -5.49
N TYR A 388 -14.91 -27.29 -5.81
CA TYR A 388 -16.15 -26.82 -6.43
C TYR A 388 -17.21 -26.56 -5.36
N LYS A 389 -17.94 -25.45 -5.48
CA LYS A 389 -19.12 -25.16 -4.66
C LYS A 389 -20.37 -25.72 -5.31
N TYR A 390 -21.12 -26.56 -4.58
CA TYR A 390 -22.44 -27.05 -4.98
C TYR A 390 -23.49 -26.56 -4.00
N SER A 391 -24.67 -26.21 -4.50
CA SER A 391 -25.80 -25.80 -3.65
C SER A 391 -27.08 -26.40 -4.21
N LEU A 392 -27.87 -27.05 -3.34
CA LEU A 392 -29.19 -27.57 -3.66
C LEU A 392 -30.21 -26.68 -2.95
N ALA A 393 -31.02 -25.96 -3.73
CA ALA A 393 -32.15 -25.24 -3.19
C ALA A 393 -33.19 -26.26 -2.70
N LEU A 394 -33.37 -26.33 -1.39
CA LEU A 394 -34.51 -26.98 -0.78
C LEU A 394 -35.57 -25.89 -0.68
N GLY A 395 -36.64 -25.98 -1.46
CA GLY A 395 -37.75 -25.01 -1.40
C GLY A 395 -38.32 -24.90 0.02
N ASP A 396 -39.17 -23.90 0.24
CA ASP A 396 -39.87 -23.70 1.52
C ASP A 396 -40.63 -24.95 2.01
#